data_AF-A0A4R0DI09-F1
#
_entry.id   AF-A0A4R0DI09-F1
#
_cell.length_a   1.000
_cell.length_b   1.000
_cell.length_c   1.000
_cell.angle_alpha   90.00
_cell.angle_beta   90.00
_cell.angle_gamma   90.00
#
_symmetry.space_group_name_H-M   'P 1'
#
loop_
_entity.id
_entity.type
_entity.pdbx_description
1 polymer ?
#
loop_
_entity_poly.entity_id
_entity_poly.type
_entity_poly.pdbx_seq_one_letter_code
_entity_poly.pdbx_strand_id
1 'polypeptide(L)'
;MNIKNLDVINQITRIPNDVCPAFMEWCLRGGHEIKVKKDGVIIRKGKSSGMILCRGKVEPSYLMTEYVISRFELFSRQWMKHGRAFFEELDKSMLKKCDGIYKQAEIEKMRIAA
;
A
#
# COMPACT_ATOMS: atom_id res chain seq x y z
N MET A 1 -6.85 41.48 -15.10
CA MET A 1 -7.16 40.04 -14.97
C MET A 1 -6.18 39.47 -13.95
N ASN A 2 -6.66 39.11 -12.76
CA ASN A 2 -5.80 38.83 -11.60
C ASN A 2 -5.41 37.34 -11.63
N ILE A 3 -4.16 37.05 -11.96
CA ILE A 3 -3.60 35.69 -11.97
C ILE A 3 -3.26 35.34 -10.51
N LYS A 4 -4.25 34.91 -9.73
CA LYS A 4 -4.01 34.37 -8.39
C LYS A 4 -4.04 32.84 -8.46
N ASN A 5 -2.86 32.26 -8.27
CA ASN A 5 -2.59 30.90 -7.82
C ASN A 5 -3.17 29.77 -8.68
N LEU A 6 -2.47 29.47 -9.78
CA LEU A 6 -2.30 28.08 -10.18
C LEU A 6 -1.37 27.44 -9.15
N ASP A 7 -1.91 27.08 -7.98
CA ASP A 7 -1.26 26.11 -7.11
C ASP A 7 -1.19 24.80 -7.91
N VAL A 8 -0.07 24.58 -8.59
CA VAL A 8 0.24 23.29 -9.21
C VAL A 8 0.47 22.33 -8.05
N ILE A 9 -0.62 21.77 -7.51
CA ILE A 9 -0.56 20.66 -6.58
C ILE A 9 -0.09 19.48 -7.43
N ASN A 10 1.22 19.20 -7.41
CA ASN A 10 1.78 17.97 -7.92
C ASN A 10 1.29 16.83 -7.03
N GLN A 11 0.07 16.35 -7.29
CA GLN A 11 -0.53 15.25 -6.56
C GLN A 11 0.28 13.98 -6.84
N ILE A 12 0.73 13.31 -5.78
CA ILE A 12 1.46 12.05 -5.91
C ILE A 12 0.46 10.95 -6.22
N THR A 13 0.35 10.59 -7.50
CA THR A 13 -0.60 9.58 -8.00
C THR A 13 -0.02 8.16 -8.02
N ARG A 14 1.27 8.01 -7.73
CA ARG A 14 1.97 6.72 -7.75
C ARG A 14 2.66 6.43 -6.42
N ILE A 15 2.57 5.19 -5.97
CA ILE A 15 3.28 4.70 -4.79
C ILE A 15 4.54 3.94 -5.21
N PRO A 16 5.72 4.28 -4.68
CA PRO A 16 6.94 3.50 -4.87
C PRO A 16 6.78 2.07 -4.34
N ASN A 17 7.34 1.09 -5.05
CA ASN A 17 7.22 -0.32 -4.69
C ASN A 17 7.78 -0.64 -3.31
N ASP A 18 8.95 -0.10 -2.98
CA ASP A 18 9.61 -0.23 -1.68
C ASP A 18 8.82 0.40 -0.52
N VAL A 19 7.86 1.28 -0.82
CA VAL A 19 6.97 1.89 0.18
C VAL A 19 5.65 1.12 0.35
N CYS A 20 5.26 0.32 -0.64
CA CYS A 20 4.00 -0.44 -0.62
C CYS A 20 3.83 -1.32 0.63
N PRO A 21 4.82 -2.10 1.11
CA PRO A 21 4.62 -2.96 2.27
C PRO A 21 4.30 -2.18 3.54
N ALA A 22 5.08 -1.14 3.85
CA ALA A 22 4.84 -0.28 4.99
C ALA A 22 3.47 0.41 4.93
N PHE A 23 3.07 0.88 3.74
CA PHE A 23 1.77 1.50 3.54
C PHE A 23 0.60 0.52 3.72
N MET A 24 0.72 -0.71 3.21
CA MET A 24 -0.28 -1.75 3.41
C MET A 24 -0.43 -2.11 4.90
N GLU A 25 0.67 -2.28 5.61
CA GLU A 25 0.62 -2.53 7.06
C GLU A 25 -0.03 -1.38 7.82
N TRP A 26 0.31 -0.14 7.46
CA TRP A 26 -0.31 1.03 8.03
C TRP A 26 -1.82 1.05 7.82
N CYS A 27 -2.29 0.70 6.61
CA CYS A 27 -3.71 0.55 6.31
C CYS A 27 -4.37 -0.54 7.18
N LEU A 28 -3.74 -1.72 7.30
CA LEU A 28 -4.25 -2.81 8.14
C LEU A 28 -4.40 -2.39 9.60
N ARG A 29 -3.37 -1.77 10.18
CA ARG A 29 -3.40 -1.24 11.56
C ARG A 29 -4.44 -0.14 11.73
N GLY A 30 -4.69 0.63 10.67
CA GLY A 30 -5.77 1.62 10.59
C GLY A 30 -7.16 1.03 10.42
N GLY A 31 -7.33 -0.29 10.46
CA GLY A 31 -8.61 -1.00 10.32
C GLY A 31 -9.13 -1.09 8.89
N HIS A 32 -8.25 -1.06 7.89
CA HIS A 32 -8.63 -1.34 6.51
C HIS A 32 -8.54 -2.85 6.24
N GLU A 33 -9.44 -3.33 5.39
CA GLU A 33 -9.33 -4.63 4.75
C GLU A 33 -8.47 -4.51 3.50
N ILE A 34 -7.56 -5.47 3.30
CA ILE A 34 -6.71 -5.55 2.10
C ILE A 34 -7.02 -6.86 1.36
N LYS A 35 -7.26 -6.76 0.05
CA LYS A 35 -7.47 -7.92 -0.82
C LYS A 35 -6.59 -7.81 -2.06
N VAL A 36 -5.71 -8.79 -2.23
CA VAL A 36 -4.86 -8.91 -3.43
C VAL A 36 -5.65 -9.60 -4.54
N LYS A 37 -5.63 -9.02 -5.74
CA LYS A 37 -6.20 -9.56 -6.98
C LYS A 37 -5.16 -9.50 -8.10
N LYS A 38 -5.45 -10.19 -9.21
CA LYS A 38 -4.60 -10.20 -10.42
C LYS A 38 -4.22 -8.80 -10.90
N ASP A 39 -5.16 -7.86 -10.83
CA ASP A 39 -4.99 -6.50 -11.37
C ASP A 39 -4.45 -5.51 -10.33
N GLY A 40 -4.28 -5.93 -9.07
CA GLY A 40 -3.71 -5.10 -8.01
C GLY A 40 -4.28 -5.34 -6.62
N VAL A 41 -4.05 -4.39 -5.73
CA VAL A 41 -4.38 -4.49 -4.30
C VAL A 41 -5.56 -3.58 -3.97
N ILE A 42 -6.67 -4.15 -3.53
CA ILE A 42 -7.86 -3.42 -3.07
C ILE A 42 -7.71 -3.09 -1.60
N ILE A 43 -7.95 -1.83 -1.25
CA ILE A 43 -7.94 -1.31 0.12
C ILE A 43 -9.34 -0.77 0.43
N ARG A 44 -9.96 -1.26 1.50
CA ARG A 44 -11.33 -0.90 1.89
C ARG A 44 -11.46 -0.56 3.36
N LYS A 45 -12.28 0.44 3.70
CA LYS A 45 -12.74 0.70 5.06
C LYS A 45 -14.20 1.14 5.04
N GLY A 46 -15.09 0.28 5.55
CA GLY A 46 -16.53 0.50 5.49
C GLY A 46 -17.05 0.60 4.05
N LYS A 47 -17.60 1.77 3.68
CA LYS A 47 -18.11 2.05 2.32
C LYS A 47 -17.04 2.64 1.39
N SER A 48 -15.92 3.11 1.91
CA SER A 48 -14.83 3.68 1.11
C SER A 48 -13.90 2.58 0.62
N SER A 49 -13.51 2.64 -0.65
CA SER A 49 -12.56 1.69 -1.22
C SER A 49 -11.77 2.31 -2.36
N GLY A 50 -10.61 1.73 -2.63
CA GLY A 50 -9.78 2.06 -3.77
C GLY A 50 -8.74 0.97 -4.01
N MET A 51 -7.83 1.22 -4.93
CA MET A 51 -6.91 0.23 -5.43
C MET A 51 -5.52 0.80 -5.75
N ILE A 52 -4.50 -0.02 -5.47
CA ILE A 52 -3.16 0.11 -6.08
C ILE A 52 -3.15 -0.81 -7.29
N LEU A 53 -2.89 -0.28 -8.48
CA LEU A 53 -2.95 -1.03 -9.73
C LEU A 53 -1.61 -1.75 -9.97
N CYS A 54 -1.61 -3.06 -9.80
CA CYS A 54 -0.45 -3.92 -10.01
C CYS A 54 -0.86 -5.04 -10.97
N ARG A 55 -0.57 -4.88 -12.27
CA ARG A 55 -1.02 -5.79 -13.34
C ARG A 55 -0.20 -7.09 -13.42
N GLY A 56 0.00 -7.75 -12.28
CA GLY A 56 0.80 -8.98 -12.17
C GLY A 56 2.29 -8.82 -12.49
N LYS A 57 2.80 -7.59 -12.53
CA LYS A 57 4.21 -7.27 -12.78
C LYS A 57 4.76 -6.43 -11.63
N VAL A 58 6.00 -6.70 -11.27
CA VAL A 58 6.77 -5.87 -10.35
C VAL A 58 7.22 -4.62 -11.12
N GLU A 59 6.81 -3.44 -10.67
CA GLU A 59 7.19 -2.16 -11.25
C GLU A 59 7.88 -1.28 -10.19
N PRO A 60 8.65 -0.24 -10.57
CA PRO A 60 9.25 0.69 -9.61
C PRO A 60 8.22 1.49 -8.81
N SER A 61 7.06 1.78 -9.41
CA SER A 61 5.94 2.43 -8.74
C SER A 61 4.61 2.08 -9.39
N TYR A 62 3.54 2.09 -8.62
CA TYR A 62 2.21 1.67 -9.04
C TYR A 62 1.22 2.84 -9.00
N LEU A 63 0.28 2.88 -9.95
CA LEU A 63 -0.80 3.86 -9.95
C LEU A 63 -1.78 3.61 -8.79
N MET A 64 -2.30 4.67 -8.22
CA MET A 64 -3.29 4.63 -7.15
C MET A 64 -4.60 5.29 -7.59
N THR A 65 -5.73 4.74 -7.16
CA THR A 65 -7.03 5.44 -7.24
C THR A 65 -7.09 6.61 -6.25
N GLU A 66 -7.98 7.57 -6.49
CA GLU A 66 -8.16 8.78 -5.65
C GLU A 66 -8.27 8.48 -4.15
N TYR A 67 -9.07 7.49 -3.74
CA TYR A 67 -9.17 7.11 -2.33
C TYR A 67 -7.81 6.70 -1.77
N VAL A 68 -7.05 5.86 -2.49
CA VAL A 68 -5.74 5.39 -2.04
C VAL A 68 -4.71 6.52 -2.05
N ILE A 69 -4.78 7.46 -3.01
CA ILE A 69 -3.96 8.67 -3.01
C ILE A 69 -4.16 9.46 -1.72
N SER A 70 -5.42 9.74 -1.34
CA SER A 70 -5.72 10.46 -0.09
C SER A 70 -5.18 9.72 1.16
N ARG A 71 -5.19 8.38 1.13
CA ARG A 71 -4.66 7.55 2.20
C ARG A 71 -3.14 7.62 2.27
N PHE A 72 -2.50 7.56 1.10
CA PHE A 72 -1.06 7.64 0.96
C PHE A 72 -0.53 9.00 1.43
N GLU A 73 -1.19 10.10 1.07
CA GLU A 73 -0.83 11.44 1.55
C GLU A 73 -0.83 11.52 3.09
N LEU A 74 -1.86 10.97 3.75
CA LEU A 74 -1.90 10.97 5.21
C LEU A 74 -0.83 10.05 5.82
N PHE A 75 -0.56 8.89 5.21
CA PHE A 75 0.55 8.03 5.62
C PHE A 75 1.89 8.79 5.52
N SER A 76 2.16 9.47 4.39
CA SER A 76 3.38 10.25 4.20
C SER A 76 3.51 11.37 5.24
N ARG A 77 2.41 12.08 5.57
CA ARG A 77 2.42 13.09 6.64
C ARG A 77 2.76 12.49 8.00
N GLN A 78 2.20 11.33 8.33
CA GLN A 78 2.52 10.65 9.59
C GLN A 78 3.97 10.16 9.62
N TRP A 79 4.47 9.62 8.51
CA TRP A 79 5.88 9.25 8.40
C TRP A 79 6.79 10.46 8.61
N MET A 80 6.54 11.58 7.93
CA MET A 80 7.33 12.80 8.12
C MET A 80 7.28 13.33 9.57
N LYS A 81 6.17 13.11 10.28
CA LYS A 81 6.02 13.47 11.69
C LYS A 81 6.79 12.54 12.65
N HIS A 82 6.75 11.24 12.42
CA HIS A 82 7.29 10.22 13.32
C HIS A 82 8.70 9.72 12.95
N GLY A 83 9.19 10.11 11.76
CA GLY A 83 10.53 9.80 11.28
C GLY A 83 10.69 8.37 10.76
N ARG A 84 11.93 8.03 10.41
CA ARG A 84 12.29 6.76 9.73
C ARG A 84 11.89 5.50 10.52
N ALA A 85 12.00 5.53 11.85
CA ALA A 85 11.68 4.37 12.69
C ALA A 85 10.23 3.88 12.51
N PHE A 86 9.28 4.81 12.34
CA PHE A 86 7.88 4.49 12.07
C PHE A 86 7.72 3.67 10.78
N PHE A 87 8.39 4.09 9.70
CA PHE A 87 8.34 3.38 8.42
C PHE A 87 8.96 1.98 8.54
N GLU A 88 10.16 1.89 9.13
CA GLU A 88 10.87 0.62 9.26
C GLU A 88 10.12 -0.41 10.10
N GLU A 89 9.41 0.03 11.13
CA GLU A 89 8.57 -0.86 11.95
C GLU A 89 7.44 -1.47 11.11
N LEU A 90 6.75 -0.65 10.33
CA LEU A 90 5.67 -1.07 9.45
C LEU A 90 6.17 -2.01 8.35
N ASP A 91 7.29 -1.66 7.72
CA ASP A 91 7.90 -2.44 6.65
C ASP A 91 8.34 -3.83 7.16
N LYS A 92 9.08 -3.88 8.27
CA LYS A 92 9.50 -5.13 8.92
C LYS A 92 8.29 -5.97 9.34
N SER A 93 7.22 -5.35 9.83
CA SER A 93 5.99 -6.04 10.22
C SER A 93 5.31 -6.68 9.01
N MET A 94 5.21 -5.96 7.88
CA MET A 94 4.60 -6.49 6.66
C MET A 94 5.42 -7.61 6.04
N LEU A 95 6.75 -7.45 5.96
CA LEU A 95 7.65 -8.46 5.39
C LEU A 95 7.54 -9.79 6.15
N LYS A 96 7.49 -9.76 7.48
CA LYS A 96 7.28 -10.97 8.30
C LYS A 96 5.95 -11.67 7.99
N LYS A 97 4.87 -10.91 7.73
CA LYS A 97 3.57 -11.47 7.35
C LYS A 97 3.63 -12.10 5.95
N CYS A 98 4.30 -11.45 4.99
CA CYS A 98 4.51 -12.00 3.66
C CYS A 98 5.33 -13.30 3.71
N ASP A 99 6.42 -13.33 4.46
CA ASP A 99 7.25 -14.54 4.64
C ASP A 99 6.45 -15.70 5.25
N GLY A 100 5.57 -15.40 6.21
CA GLY A 100 4.65 -16.38 6.79
C GLY A 100 3.65 -16.92 5.75
N ILE A 101 3.12 -16.07 4.88
CA ILE A 101 2.20 -16.45 3.80
C ILE A 101 2.90 -17.36 2.77
N TYR A 102 4.13 -17.03 2.35
CA TYR A 102 4.89 -17.87 1.42
C TYR A 102 5.15 -19.26 2.00
N LYS A 103 5.60 -19.34 3.26
CA LYS A 103 5.82 -20.61 3.97
C LYS A 103 4.53 -21.44 4.08
N GLN A 104 3.40 -20.79 4.37
CA GLN A 104 2.12 -21.49 4.50
C GLN A 104 1.56 -21.98 3.15
N ALA A 105 1.73 -21.20 2.08
CA ALA A 105 1.37 -21.61 0.72
C ALA A 105 2.24 -22.77 0.21
N GLU A 106 3.51 -22.83 0.60
CA GLU A 106 4.42 -23.92 0.28
C GLU A 106 4.08 -25.22 1.02
N ILE A 107 3.78 -25.13 2.33
CA ILE A 107 3.29 -26.26 3.14
C ILE A 107 1.99 -26.83 2.56
N GLU A 108 1.05 -25.98 2.15
CA GLU A 108 -0.23 -26.43 1.59
C GLU A 108 -0.04 -27.14 0.24
N LYS A 109 0.86 -26.65 -0.63
CA LYS A 109 1.23 -27.35 -1.87
C LYS A 109 1.82 -28.73 -1.60
N MET A 110 2.66 -28.87 -0.57
CA MET A 110 3.24 -30.16 -0.18
C MET A 110 2.21 -31.13 0.39
N ARG A 111 1.17 -30.63 1.07
CA ARG A 111 0.07 -31.45 1.61
C ARG A 111 -0.88 -32.00 0.54
N ILE A 112 -1.13 -31.22 -0.52
CA ILE A 112 -2.01 -31.64 -1.63
C ILE A 112 -1.28 -32.62 -2.57
N ALA A 113 0.06 -32.58 -2.57
CA ALA A 113 0.90 -33.47 -3.38
C ALA A 113 1.26 -34.81 -2.69
N ALA A 114 0.82 -35.02 -1.46
CA ALA A 114 1.00 -36.25 -0.67
C ALA A 114 -0.31 -37.03 -0.59
#